data_AF-A0A963TMB1-F1
#
_entry.id   AF-A0A963TMB1-F1
#
_cell.length_a   1.000
_cell.length_b   1.000
_cell.length_c   1.000
_cell.angle_alpha   90.00
_cell.angle_beta   90.00
_cell.angle_gamma   90.00
#
_symmetry.space_group_name_H-M   'P 1'
#
loop_
_entity.id
_entity.type
_entity.pdbx_description
1 polymer ?
#
loop_
_entity_poly.entity_id
_entity_poly.type
_entity_poly.pdbx_seq_one_letter_code
_entity_poly.pdbx_strand_id
1 'polypeptide(L)'
;MALVPSFAEFEAGWNAGQNQLVFTRLAADLDTPVSLMLKLADAGRMSFMLESVTGGEVRGRYSVVGLKPDVIWDCRGTESRINRQARFDAEAFEPLEGHPLETLRKLIAESRIDMPEGIPAIAAGLFGYLGYDMIRLVEHLPNVKPDPIGVPDATLIRPTIVAVLDGVKGEVTVCSPAWVSSGLTARAAYAQAAERVMDAVRDLERAPSGESRSLGDSAHLGEMKSNFTPEGYRAAVEKAKDYIRAGDIFQ
;
A
#
# COMPACT_ATOMS: atom_id res chain seq x y z
N MET A 1 -22.34 -10.68 11.73
CA MET A 1 -21.75 -11.19 10.49
C MET A 1 -20.82 -12.35 10.82
N ALA A 2 -20.77 -13.40 10.01
CA ALA A 2 -19.88 -14.54 10.27
C ALA A 2 -18.46 -14.21 9.80
N LEU A 3 -17.50 -14.28 10.72
CA LEU A 3 -16.07 -14.14 10.40
C LEU A 3 -15.52 -15.48 9.92
N VAL A 4 -14.57 -15.42 8.99
CA VAL A 4 -13.84 -16.57 8.46
C VAL A 4 -12.34 -16.31 8.66
N PRO A 5 -11.56 -17.30 9.11
CA PRO A 5 -11.99 -18.60 9.64
C PRO A 5 -12.74 -18.48 10.97
N SER A 6 -13.38 -19.56 11.41
CA SER A 6 -13.88 -19.65 12.80
C SER A 6 -12.71 -19.63 13.79
N PHE A 7 -12.97 -19.32 15.07
CA PHE A 7 -11.90 -19.32 16.08
C PHE A 7 -11.20 -20.67 16.20
N ALA A 8 -11.92 -21.79 16.08
CA ALA A 8 -11.32 -23.13 16.18
C ALA A 8 -10.33 -23.42 15.04
N GLU A 9 -10.71 -23.07 13.80
CA GLU A 9 -9.84 -23.17 12.63
C GLU A 9 -8.64 -22.22 12.74
N PHE A 10 -8.89 -20.98 13.18
CA PHE A 10 -7.83 -20.00 13.44
C PHE A 10 -6.82 -20.51 14.46
N GLU A 11 -7.30 -21.05 15.58
CA GLU A 11 -6.45 -21.55 16.66
C GLU A 11 -5.57 -22.72 16.19
N ALA A 12 -6.12 -23.61 15.35
CA ALA A 12 -5.35 -24.70 14.76
C ALA A 12 -4.20 -24.18 13.88
N GLY A 13 -4.47 -23.23 12.97
CA GLY A 13 -3.43 -22.62 12.13
C GLY A 13 -2.41 -21.82 12.93
N TRP A 14 -2.87 -21.11 13.97
CA TRP A 14 -2.01 -20.31 14.84
C TRP A 14 -1.00 -21.19 15.60
N ASN A 15 -1.49 -22.30 16.17
CA ASN A 15 -0.65 -23.27 16.87
C ASN A 15 0.31 -24.01 15.92
N ALA A 16 0.01 -24.03 14.61
CA ALA A 16 0.90 -24.52 13.57
C ALA A 16 1.93 -23.48 13.08
N GLY A 17 1.97 -22.27 13.66
CA GLY A 17 2.94 -21.24 13.28
C GLY A 17 2.53 -20.42 12.05
N GLN A 18 1.25 -20.42 11.67
CA GLN A 18 0.79 -19.80 10.43
C GLN A 18 0.25 -18.39 10.67
N ASN A 19 0.73 -17.44 9.85
CA ASN A 19 0.03 -16.16 9.68
C ASN A 19 -1.31 -16.41 8.96
N GLN A 20 -2.36 -15.70 9.36
CA GLN A 20 -3.71 -15.98 8.88
C GLN A 20 -4.46 -14.69 8.58
N LEU A 21 -5.49 -14.80 7.74
CA LEU A 21 -6.38 -13.70 7.40
C LEU A 21 -7.75 -13.92 8.04
N VAL A 22 -8.19 -12.97 8.87
CA VAL A 22 -9.57 -12.94 9.36
C VAL A 22 -10.36 -11.98 8.49
N PHE A 23 -11.51 -12.41 7.96
CA PHE A 23 -12.29 -11.59 7.04
C PHE A 23 -13.80 -11.87 7.13
N THR A 24 -14.56 -10.95 6.53
CA THR A 24 -15.99 -11.13 6.23
C THR A 24 -16.28 -10.58 4.85
N ARG A 25 -17.39 -11.03 4.25
CA ARG A 25 -17.90 -10.53 2.97
C ARG A 25 -19.24 -9.83 3.19
N LEU A 26 -19.45 -8.72 2.49
CA LEU A 26 -20.70 -7.97 2.49
C LEU A 26 -21.13 -7.68 1.06
N ALA A 27 -22.43 -7.55 0.82
CA ALA A 27 -22.92 -6.97 -0.43
C ALA A 27 -22.48 -5.50 -0.51
N ALA A 28 -22.08 -5.08 -1.70
CA ALA A 28 -21.48 -3.78 -1.98
C ALA A 28 -22.25 -3.00 -3.06
N ASP A 29 -23.54 -3.29 -3.24
CA ASP A 29 -24.40 -2.69 -4.30
C ASP A 29 -24.42 -1.15 -4.26
N LEU A 30 -24.19 -0.57 -3.08
CA LEU A 30 -24.18 0.89 -2.85
C LEU A 30 -22.77 1.46 -2.66
N ASP A 31 -21.73 0.64 -2.77
CA ASP A 31 -20.36 1.05 -2.54
C ASP A 31 -19.55 1.15 -3.84
N THR A 32 -18.86 2.27 -3.97
CA THR A 32 -17.80 2.54 -4.94
C THR A 32 -16.44 2.56 -4.23
N PRO A 33 -15.33 2.38 -4.95
CA PRO A 33 -13.99 2.49 -4.36
C PRO A 33 -13.78 3.81 -3.60
N VAL A 34 -14.24 4.92 -4.17
CA VAL A 34 -14.18 6.24 -3.53
C VAL A 34 -14.99 6.27 -2.23
N SER A 35 -16.22 5.76 -2.21
CA SER A 35 -16.99 5.71 -0.97
C SER A 35 -16.38 4.77 0.07
N LEU A 36 -15.72 3.66 -0.34
CA LEU A 36 -14.98 2.82 0.59
C LEU A 36 -13.83 3.61 1.23
N MET A 37 -13.05 4.36 0.44
CA MET A 37 -11.97 5.19 0.94
C MET A 37 -12.46 6.23 1.95
N LEU A 38 -13.55 6.94 1.64
CA LEU A 38 -14.14 7.94 2.54
C LEU A 38 -14.67 7.31 3.83
N LYS A 39 -15.45 6.23 3.73
CA LYS A 39 -16.06 5.58 4.91
C LYS A 39 -15.02 4.90 5.81
N LEU A 40 -14.02 4.23 5.24
CA LEU A 40 -13.05 3.44 6.01
C LEU A 40 -11.88 4.28 6.53
N ALA A 41 -11.35 5.14 5.67
CA ALA A 41 -10.09 5.81 5.92
C ALA A 41 -10.24 7.32 6.15
N ASP A 42 -11.38 7.92 5.77
CA ASP A 42 -11.59 9.38 5.77
C ASP A 42 -10.44 10.13 5.08
N ALA A 43 -9.91 9.54 4.00
CA ALA A 43 -8.70 10.01 3.32
C ALA A 43 -7.47 10.22 4.24
N GLY A 44 -7.41 9.50 5.36
CA GLY A 44 -6.39 9.63 6.39
C GLY A 44 -4.98 9.24 5.94
N ARG A 45 -3.98 9.68 6.70
CA ARG A 45 -2.56 9.35 6.45
C ARG A 45 -2.33 7.85 6.37
N MET A 46 -1.40 7.44 5.50
CA MET A 46 -0.99 6.05 5.30
C MET A 46 -2.17 5.11 5.00
N SER A 47 -3.12 5.61 4.22
CA SER A 47 -4.14 4.83 3.54
C SER A 47 -3.93 4.90 2.04
N PHE A 48 -4.43 3.91 1.32
CA PHE A 48 -4.33 3.87 -0.13
C PHE A 48 -5.64 3.38 -0.75
N MET A 49 -5.83 3.74 -2.02
CA MET A 49 -6.82 3.16 -2.90
C MET A 49 -6.12 2.77 -4.20
N LEU A 50 -6.25 1.50 -4.60
CA LEU A 50 -5.73 0.98 -5.86
C LEU A 50 -6.90 0.53 -6.72
N GLU A 51 -7.01 1.12 -7.91
CA GLU A 51 -7.96 0.73 -8.94
C GLU A 51 -7.20 0.33 -10.19
N SER A 52 -7.62 -0.76 -10.84
CA SER A 52 -7.09 -1.14 -12.14
C SER A 52 -8.04 -0.61 -13.23
N VAL A 53 -7.49 -0.05 -14.31
CA VAL A 53 -8.25 0.25 -15.53
C VAL A 53 -7.46 -0.30 -16.71
N THR A 54 -8.09 -1.18 -17.49
CA THR A 54 -7.50 -1.76 -18.70
C THR A 54 -7.90 -0.91 -19.89
N GLY A 55 -6.90 -0.44 -20.66
CA GLY A 55 -7.13 0.33 -21.89
C GLY A 55 -7.77 1.71 -21.69
N GLY A 56 -7.80 2.24 -20.46
CA GLY A 56 -8.43 3.53 -20.15
C GLY A 56 -9.96 3.51 -20.05
N GLU A 57 -10.60 2.39 -20.39
CA GLU A 57 -12.06 2.29 -20.49
C GLU A 57 -12.66 1.20 -19.58
N VAL A 58 -11.97 0.06 -19.44
CA VAL A 58 -12.51 -1.09 -18.69
C VAL A 58 -11.97 -1.09 -17.28
N ARG A 59 -12.82 -0.79 -16.29
CA ARG A 59 -12.45 -0.98 -14.88
C ARG A 59 -12.13 -2.45 -14.63
N GLY A 60 -10.99 -2.67 -13.98
CA GLY A 60 -10.57 -3.99 -13.51
C GLY A 60 -11.54 -4.51 -12.47
N ARG A 61 -11.53 -5.84 -12.30
CA ARG A 61 -12.47 -6.52 -11.40
C ARG A 61 -12.38 -6.06 -9.96
N TYR A 62 -11.16 -5.76 -9.48
CA TYR A 62 -10.89 -5.45 -8.09
C TYR A 62 -10.48 -3.99 -7.90
N SER A 63 -11.04 -3.37 -6.87
CA SER A 63 -10.53 -2.14 -6.27
C SER A 63 -10.19 -2.41 -4.81
N VAL A 64 -9.09 -1.85 -4.33
CA VAL A 64 -8.54 -2.18 -3.01
C VAL A 64 -8.31 -0.92 -2.20
N VAL A 65 -8.80 -0.92 -0.97
CA VAL A 65 -8.49 0.11 0.03
C VAL A 65 -7.73 -0.53 1.18
N GLY A 66 -6.58 0.03 1.54
CA GLY A 66 -5.83 -0.40 2.71
C GLY A 66 -5.55 0.77 3.64
N LEU A 67 -5.54 0.52 4.94
CA LEU A 67 -5.43 1.56 5.94
C LEU A 67 -4.83 1.04 7.24
N LYS A 68 -4.53 1.99 8.14
CA LYS A 68 -4.13 1.73 9.53
C LYS A 68 -2.95 0.75 9.59
N PRO A 69 -1.77 1.07 9.02
CA PRO A 69 -0.67 0.12 8.99
C PRO A 69 -0.10 -0.19 10.37
N ASP A 70 0.32 -1.44 10.59
CA ASP A 70 1.10 -1.86 11.77
C ASP A 70 2.60 -1.72 11.54
N VAL A 71 3.03 -1.80 10.27
CA VAL A 71 4.42 -1.64 9.88
C VAL A 71 4.55 -0.60 8.78
N ILE A 72 5.57 0.25 8.89
CA ILE A 72 6.09 1.08 7.80
C ILE A 72 7.59 0.77 7.66
N TRP A 73 8.04 0.48 6.45
CA TRP A 73 9.44 0.30 6.10
C TRP A 73 9.86 1.38 5.11
N ASP A 74 10.96 2.06 5.40
CA ASP A 74 11.53 3.12 4.57
C ASP A 74 12.97 2.76 4.16
N CYS A 75 13.36 3.24 2.98
CA CYS A 75 14.73 3.19 2.48
C CYS A 75 15.18 4.59 2.04
N ARG A 76 16.42 4.94 2.36
CA ARG A 76 17.11 6.11 1.82
C ARG A 76 18.58 5.77 1.60
N GLY A 77 19.05 5.84 0.36
CA GLY A 77 20.36 5.38 -0.03
C GLY A 77 20.59 3.94 0.40
N THR A 78 21.69 3.69 1.11
CA THR A 78 22.06 2.36 1.62
C THR A 78 21.50 2.04 3.01
N GLU A 79 20.63 2.89 3.55
CA GLU A 79 20.06 2.75 4.89
C GLU A 79 18.57 2.42 4.80
N SER A 80 18.11 1.60 5.73
CA SER A 80 16.69 1.32 5.89
C SER A 80 16.27 1.41 7.35
N ARG A 81 15.00 1.69 7.58
CA ARG A 81 14.40 1.82 8.90
C ARG A 81 12.99 1.26 8.90
N ILE A 82 12.51 0.86 10.06
CA ILE A 82 11.18 0.26 10.22
C ILE A 82 10.47 0.88 11.42
N ASN A 83 9.19 1.15 11.27
CA ASN A 83 8.30 1.52 12.35
C ASN A 83 7.27 0.40 12.54
N ARG A 84 7.42 -0.40 13.61
CA ARG A 84 6.46 -1.46 13.99
C ARG A 84 5.39 -0.99 14.97
N GLN A 85 5.40 0.31 15.28
CA GLN A 85 4.45 0.99 16.17
C GLN A 85 3.60 2.01 15.40
N ALA A 86 3.54 1.91 14.06
CA ALA A 86 2.92 2.91 13.18
C ALA A 86 1.44 3.18 13.47
N ARG A 87 0.77 2.28 14.20
CA ARG A 87 -0.60 2.47 14.71
C ARG A 87 -0.70 3.50 15.85
N PHE A 88 0.37 3.67 16.62
CA PHE A 88 0.40 4.38 17.90
C PHE A 88 1.35 5.58 17.87
N ASP A 89 2.49 5.44 17.19
CA ASP A 89 3.50 6.47 17.02
C ASP A 89 4.00 6.46 15.58
N ALA A 90 3.78 7.56 14.85
CA ALA A 90 4.19 7.70 13.46
C ALA A 90 5.71 7.85 13.31
N GLU A 91 6.42 8.28 14.35
CA GLU A 91 7.84 8.65 14.30
C GLU A 91 8.75 7.61 14.98
N ALA A 92 8.19 6.52 15.51
CA ALA A 92 8.91 5.42 16.17
C ALA A 92 9.68 4.51 15.19
N PHE A 93 10.45 5.11 14.28
CA PHE A 93 11.33 4.40 13.36
C PHE A 93 12.61 3.96 14.06
N GLU A 94 12.95 2.69 13.85
CA GLU A 94 14.20 2.09 14.28
C GLU A 94 15.06 1.75 13.05
N PRO A 95 16.38 1.99 13.09
CA PRO A 95 17.27 1.61 12.00
C PRO A 95 17.30 0.07 11.86
N LEU A 96 17.38 -0.41 10.63
CA LEU A 96 17.60 -1.82 10.33
C LEU A 96 19.03 -2.05 9.87
N GLU A 97 19.67 -3.07 10.46
CA GLU A 97 20.99 -3.52 10.04
C GLU A 97 20.92 -4.32 8.73
N GLY A 98 21.91 -4.09 7.86
CA GLY A 98 22.10 -4.81 6.60
C GLY A 98 21.63 -4.04 5.38
N HIS A 99 21.75 -4.66 4.21
CA HIS A 99 21.44 -4.01 2.94
C HIS A 99 19.91 -3.83 2.78
N PRO A 100 19.40 -2.68 2.27
CA PRO A 100 17.96 -2.42 2.22
C PRO A 100 17.12 -3.47 1.46
N LEU A 101 17.66 -4.05 0.37
CA LEU A 101 16.97 -5.12 -0.35
C LEU A 101 16.88 -6.44 0.46
N GLU A 102 17.82 -6.68 1.37
CA GLU A 102 17.79 -7.83 2.27
C GLU A 102 16.79 -7.62 3.39
N THR A 103 16.75 -6.42 3.97
CA THR A 103 15.77 -6.06 5.00
C THR A 103 14.35 -6.12 4.44
N LEU A 104 14.15 -5.64 3.21
CA LEU A 104 12.87 -5.74 2.51
C LEU A 104 12.49 -7.21 2.26
N ARG A 105 13.45 -8.04 1.83
CA ARG A 105 13.20 -9.48 1.62
C ARG A 105 12.77 -10.19 2.92
N LYS A 106 13.41 -9.86 4.05
CA LYS A 106 13.01 -10.35 5.38
C LYS A 106 11.58 -9.89 5.72
N LEU A 107 11.26 -8.62 5.48
CA LEU A 107 9.91 -8.06 5.71
C LEU A 107 8.82 -8.75 4.87
N ILE A 108 9.12 -9.05 3.60
CA ILE A 108 8.22 -9.81 2.72
C ILE A 108 8.01 -11.23 3.26
N ALA A 109 9.08 -11.90 3.71
CA ALA A 109 9.00 -13.25 4.23
C ALA A 109 8.18 -13.33 5.53
N GLU A 110 8.38 -12.40 6.47
CA GLU A 110 7.60 -12.36 7.71
C GLU A 110 6.12 -12.02 7.49
N SER A 111 5.79 -11.30 6.40
CA SER A 111 4.44 -10.83 6.09
C SER A 111 3.67 -11.77 5.16
N ARG A 112 4.21 -12.97 4.88
CA ARG A 112 3.57 -13.96 4.01
C ARG A 112 2.37 -14.60 4.71
N ILE A 113 1.27 -14.74 3.96
CA ILE A 113 0.07 -15.48 4.36
C ILE A 113 -0.26 -16.46 3.24
N ASP A 114 -0.58 -17.70 3.60
CA ASP A 114 -1.20 -18.65 2.69
C ASP A 114 -2.68 -18.26 2.54
N MET A 115 -3.01 -17.69 1.37
CA MET A 115 -4.29 -17.02 1.18
C MET A 115 -5.46 -18.03 1.15
N PRO A 116 -6.56 -17.75 1.87
CA PRO A 116 -7.76 -18.58 1.79
C PRO A 116 -8.32 -18.67 0.38
N GLU A 117 -8.95 -19.80 0.04
CA GLU A 117 -9.52 -20.02 -1.28
C GLU A 117 -10.55 -18.93 -1.65
N GLY A 118 -10.47 -18.46 -2.89
CA GLY A 118 -11.38 -17.44 -3.42
C GLY A 118 -11.14 -16.02 -2.88
N ILE A 119 -10.08 -15.80 -2.08
CA ILE A 119 -9.64 -14.47 -1.66
C ILE A 119 -8.50 -14.00 -2.57
N PRO A 120 -8.60 -12.81 -3.20
CA PRO A 120 -7.52 -12.26 -4.01
C PRO A 120 -6.24 -12.05 -3.20
N ALA A 121 -5.08 -12.36 -3.80
CA ALA A 121 -3.77 -12.21 -3.13
C ALA A 121 -3.50 -10.79 -2.60
N ILE A 122 -4.11 -9.77 -3.21
CA ILE A 122 -3.99 -8.37 -2.80
C ILE A 122 -4.71 -8.04 -1.47
N ALA A 123 -5.45 -8.99 -0.88
CA ALA A 123 -6.15 -8.79 0.40
C ALA A 123 -5.22 -8.71 1.62
N ALA A 124 -3.93 -8.98 1.46
CA ALA A 124 -2.90 -8.75 2.46
C ALA A 124 -1.53 -8.58 1.77
N GLY A 125 -0.64 -7.78 2.34
CA GLY A 125 0.70 -7.59 1.77
C GLY A 125 1.37 -6.30 2.20
N LEU A 126 2.41 -5.93 1.46
CA LEU A 126 3.11 -4.66 1.59
C LEU A 126 2.74 -3.75 0.41
N PHE A 127 2.43 -2.50 0.70
CA PHE A 127 1.91 -1.54 -0.28
C PHE A 127 2.67 -0.23 -0.19
N GLY A 128 2.93 0.42 -1.32
CA GLY A 128 3.63 1.70 -1.34
C GLY A 128 4.37 1.89 -2.65
N TYR A 129 5.57 2.46 -2.60
CA TYR A 129 6.35 2.78 -3.79
C TYR A 129 7.81 2.36 -3.64
N LEU A 130 8.40 2.04 -4.78
CA LEU A 130 9.85 1.96 -4.98
C LEU A 130 10.21 3.08 -5.97
N GLY A 131 10.93 4.08 -5.50
CA GLY A 131 11.39 5.22 -6.28
C GLY A 131 12.55 4.84 -7.19
N TYR A 132 12.84 5.72 -8.15
CA TYR A 132 13.87 5.49 -9.16
C TYR A 132 15.25 5.23 -8.53
N ASP A 133 15.64 5.99 -7.51
CA ASP A 133 16.96 5.92 -6.90
C ASP A 133 17.25 4.59 -6.17
N MET A 134 16.25 3.74 -5.94
CA MET A 134 16.45 2.34 -5.51
C MET A 134 17.35 1.55 -6.47
N ILE A 135 17.42 1.92 -7.76
CA ILE A 135 18.34 1.27 -8.72
C ILE A 135 19.80 1.36 -8.28
N ARG A 136 20.16 2.40 -7.51
CA ARG A 136 21.54 2.62 -7.02
C ARG A 136 21.99 1.62 -5.95
N LEU A 137 21.06 0.83 -5.42
CA LEU A 137 21.36 -0.32 -4.56
C LEU A 137 21.86 -1.53 -5.35
N VAL A 138 21.66 -1.53 -6.68
CA VAL A 138 22.03 -2.64 -7.57
C VAL A 138 23.13 -2.20 -8.53
N GLU A 139 23.06 -0.97 -9.03
CA GLU A 139 23.96 -0.43 -10.04
C GLU A 139 24.70 0.83 -9.57
N HIS A 140 25.95 0.99 -10.00
CA HIS A 140 26.68 2.21 -9.73
C HIS A 140 26.31 3.30 -10.74
N LEU A 141 25.49 4.26 -10.30
CA LEU A 141 25.13 5.43 -11.10
C LEU A 141 25.76 6.69 -10.50
N PRO A 142 26.80 7.28 -11.13
CA PRO A 142 27.41 8.53 -10.65
C PRO A 142 26.49 9.74 -10.96
N ASN A 143 26.92 10.93 -10.55
CA ASN A 143 26.23 12.21 -10.83
C ASN A 143 24.83 12.33 -10.21
N VAL A 144 24.73 12.04 -8.91
CA VAL A 144 23.50 12.22 -8.13
C VAL A 144 23.08 13.69 -8.16
N LYS A 145 21.84 13.95 -8.60
CA LYS A 145 21.26 15.29 -8.60
C LYS A 145 20.80 15.66 -7.18
N PRO A 146 20.64 16.95 -6.86
CA PRO A 146 19.98 17.35 -5.63
C PRO A 146 18.59 16.70 -5.50
N ASP A 147 18.19 16.39 -4.27
CA ASP A 147 16.84 15.89 -3.93
C ASP A 147 15.99 17.04 -3.38
N PRO A 148 15.23 17.76 -4.23
CA PRO A 148 14.36 18.84 -3.77
C PRO A 148 13.05 18.33 -3.15
N ILE A 149 12.71 17.04 -3.30
CA ILE A 149 11.45 16.47 -2.81
C ILE A 149 11.62 15.98 -1.37
N GLY A 150 12.78 15.42 -1.04
CA GLY A 150 13.13 15.02 0.32
C GLY A 150 12.39 13.77 0.82
N VAL A 151 11.74 13.01 -0.07
CA VAL A 151 11.05 11.76 0.28
C VAL A 151 12.03 10.59 0.36
N PRO A 152 11.69 9.50 1.06
CA PRO A 152 12.45 8.24 0.98
C PRO A 152 12.56 7.73 -0.46
N ASP A 153 13.59 6.93 -0.74
CA ASP A 153 13.74 6.25 -2.03
C ASP A 153 12.70 5.13 -2.18
N ALA A 154 12.24 4.57 -1.07
CA ALA A 154 11.10 3.66 -1.03
C ALA A 154 10.38 3.76 0.32
N THR A 155 9.06 3.58 0.29
CA THR A 155 8.24 3.38 1.49
C THR A 155 7.23 2.28 1.20
N LEU A 156 7.16 1.29 2.08
CA LEU A 156 6.15 0.23 2.05
C LEU A 156 5.45 0.13 3.40
N ILE A 157 4.14 -0.04 3.38
CA ILE A 157 3.31 -0.18 4.57
C ILE A 157 2.66 -1.56 4.59
N ARG A 158 2.47 -2.11 5.79
CA ARG A 158 1.66 -3.31 6.03
C ARG A 158 0.34 -2.89 6.68
N PRO A 159 -0.76 -2.80 5.92
CA PRO A 159 -2.05 -2.39 6.46
C PRO A 159 -2.59 -3.44 7.43
N THR A 160 -3.25 -3.01 8.50
CA THR A 160 -3.99 -3.93 9.39
C THR A 160 -5.40 -4.22 8.89
N ILE A 161 -5.91 -3.42 7.95
CA ILE A 161 -7.19 -3.63 7.30
C ILE A 161 -7.01 -3.45 5.79
N VAL A 162 -7.54 -4.40 5.02
CA VAL A 162 -7.64 -4.31 3.56
C VAL A 162 -9.07 -4.65 3.16
N ALA A 163 -9.73 -3.72 2.47
CA ALA A 163 -11.04 -3.92 1.86
C ALA A 163 -10.87 -4.15 0.36
N VAL A 164 -11.40 -5.26 -0.15
CA VAL A 164 -11.35 -5.62 -1.57
C VAL A 164 -12.77 -5.59 -2.13
N LEU A 165 -13.04 -4.65 -3.03
CA LEU A 165 -14.29 -4.58 -3.79
C LEU A 165 -14.16 -5.45 -5.04
N ASP A 166 -14.99 -6.48 -5.15
CA ASP A 166 -15.17 -7.27 -6.38
C ASP A 166 -16.34 -6.69 -7.17
N GLY A 167 -16.04 -5.81 -8.13
CA GLY A 167 -17.05 -5.13 -8.94
C GLY A 167 -17.85 -6.07 -9.84
N VAL A 168 -17.38 -7.31 -10.07
CA VAL A 168 -18.11 -8.32 -10.85
C VAL A 168 -19.15 -9.03 -10.00
N LYS A 169 -18.82 -9.34 -8.75
CA LYS A 169 -19.74 -10.00 -7.82
C LYS A 169 -20.63 -9.04 -7.03
N GLY A 170 -20.28 -7.76 -6.98
CA GLY A 170 -20.95 -6.79 -6.13
C GLY A 170 -20.72 -7.05 -4.64
N GLU A 171 -19.53 -7.56 -4.27
CA GLU A 171 -19.18 -7.84 -2.88
C GLU A 171 -17.93 -7.07 -2.42
N VAL A 172 -17.90 -6.68 -1.16
CA VAL A 172 -16.70 -6.19 -0.49
C VAL A 172 -16.23 -7.21 0.53
N THR A 173 -14.95 -7.58 0.44
CA THR A 173 -14.30 -8.44 1.43
C THR A 173 -13.45 -7.56 2.34
N VAL A 174 -13.80 -7.48 3.62
CA VAL A 174 -13.04 -6.75 4.64
C VAL A 174 -12.13 -7.72 5.35
N CYS A 175 -10.82 -7.49 5.27
CA CYS A 175 -9.78 -8.41 5.71
C CYS A 175 -8.89 -7.77 6.76
N SER A 176 -8.45 -8.57 7.73
CA SER A 176 -7.53 -8.18 8.79
C SER A 176 -6.50 -9.30 8.99
N PRO A 177 -5.23 -9.07 8.59
CA PRO A 177 -4.14 -10.01 8.83
C PRO A 177 -3.84 -10.20 10.33
N ALA A 178 -3.52 -11.43 10.71
CA ALA A 178 -3.05 -11.80 12.04
C ALA A 178 -1.68 -12.49 11.94
N TRP A 179 -0.70 -11.97 12.68
CA TRP A 179 0.71 -12.35 12.59
C TRP A 179 1.13 -13.20 13.79
N VAL A 180 1.58 -14.43 13.56
CA VAL A 180 1.95 -15.35 14.65
C VAL A 180 3.15 -14.83 15.47
N SER A 181 4.00 -14.01 14.84
CA SER A 181 5.14 -13.37 15.46
C SER A 181 4.79 -12.21 16.41
N SER A 182 3.50 -11.91 16.62
CA SER A 182 3.04 -10.82 17.49
C SER A 182 3.26 -11.06 18.99
N GLY A 183 3.55 -12.29 19.41
CA GLY A 183 3.66 -12.67 20.82
C GLY A 183 2.31 -12.79 21.55
N LEU A 184 1.19 -12.67 20.82
CA LEU A 184 -0.15 -12.84 21.36
C LEU A 184 -0.54 -14.31 21.47
N THR A 185 -1.52 -14.60 22.33
CA THR A 185 -2.23 -15.89 22.29
C THR A 185 -3.15 -15.95 21.07
N ALA A 186 -3.48 -17.16 20.60
CA ALA A 186 -4.41 -17.34 19.48
C ALA A 186 -5.73 -16.58 19.70
N ARG A 187 -6.29 -16.63 20.92
CA ARG A 187 -7.52 -15.93 21.29
C ARG A 187 -7.37 -14.41 21.21
N ALA A 188 -6.27 -13.86 21.70
CA ALA A 188 -6.05 -12.41 21.65
C ALA A 188 -5.85 -11.92 20.21
N ALA A 189 -5.08 -12.64 19.40
CA ALA A 189 -4.85 -12.31 18.01
C ALA A 189 -6.13 -12.39 17.17
N TYR A 190 -6.93 -13.45 17.35
CA TYR A 190 -8.22 -13.58 16.68
C TYR A 190 -9.18 -12.46 17.08
N ALA A 191 -9.30 -12.18 18.39
CA ALA A 191 -10.18 -11.11 18.87
C ALA A 191 -9.79 -9.74 18.31
N GLN A 192 -8.48 -9.43 18.27
CA GLN A 192 -7.99 -8.17 17.71
C GLN A 192 -8.26 -8.06 16.21
N ALA A 193 -8.04 -9.14 15.45
CA ALA A 193 -8.30 -9.14 14.01
C ALA A 193 -9.80 -9.03 13.71
N ALA A 194 -10.62 -9.77 14.46
CA ALA A 194 -12.08 -9.73 14.41
C ALA A 194 -12.64 -8.33 14.73
N GLU A 195 -12.13 -7.69 15.78
CA GLU A 195 -12.50 -6.32 16.15
C GLU A 195 -12.23 -5.36 15.01
N ARG A 196 -11.03 -5.38 14.40
CA ARG A 196 -10.70 -4.53 13.24
C ARG A 196 -11.64 -4.74 12.05
N VAL A 197 -11.98 -5.99 11.75
CA VAL A 197 -12.95 -6.31 10.68
C VAL A 197 -14.31 -5.73 11.01
N MET A 198 -14.81 -5.97 12.22
CA MET A 198 -16.13 -5.51 12.64
C MET A 198 -16.20 -3.97 12.76
N ASP A 199 -15.13 -3.31 13.16
CA ASP A 199 -14.99 -1.85 13.15
C ASP A 199 -15.12 -1.31 11.73
N ALA A 200 -14.35 -1.87 10.80
CA ALA A 200 -14.42 -1.48 9.39
C ALA A 200 -15.80 -1.73 8.79
N VAL A 201 -16.46 -2.84 9.14
CA VAL A 201 -17.86 -3.09 8.73
C VAL A 201 -18.78 -1.99 9.26
N ARG A 202 -18.67 -1.64 10.55
CA ARG A 202 -19.47 -0.55 11.14
C ARG A 202 -19.18 0.81 10.49
N ASP A 203 -17.94 1.04 10.07
CA ASP A 203 -17.56 2.24 9.32
C ASP A 203 -18.22 2.26 7.92
N LEU A 204 -18.32 1.11 7.24
CA LEU A 204 -18.98 0.98 5.92
C LEU A 204 -20.49 1.20 5.95
N GLU A 205 -21.14 0.88 7.08
CA GLU A 205 -22.58 1.12 7.29
C GLU A 205 -22.92 2.61 7.47
N ARG A 206 -21.92 3.46 7.75
CA ARG A 206 -22.15 4.90 7.91
C ARG A 206 -22.33 5.60 6.56
N ALA A 207 -23.07 6.70 6.59
CA ALA A 207 -23.03 7.66 5.50
C ALA A 207 -21.62 8.30 5.44
N PRO A 208 -21.04 8.49 4.25
CA PRO A 208 -19.77 9.22 4.12
C PRO A 208 -19.88 10.63 4.74
N SER A 209 -18.86 11.06 5.45
CA SER A 209 -18.74 12.41 6.03
C SER A 209 -18.30 13.44 4.98
N GLY A 210 -19.10 14.49 4.74
CA GLY A 210 -18.78 15.64 3.86
C GLY A 210 -18.60 15.25 2.37
N GLU A 211 -18.77 16.08 1.34
CA GLU A 211 -19.20 17.47 1.15
C GLU A 211 -20.13 17.51 -0.09
N SER A 212 -20.59 18.70 -0.45
CA SER A 212 -21.38 18.99 -1.65
C SER A 212 -20.87 18.25 -2.91
N ARG A 213 -21.78 17.71 -3.72
CA ARG A 213 -21.47 17.20 -5.08
C ARG A 213 -21.09 18.33 -6.07
N SER A 214 -20.79 19.52 -5.56
CA SER A 214 -20.27 20.63 -6.34
C SER A 214 -18.87 20.29 -6.82
N LEU A 215 -18.56 20.63 -8.06
CA LEU A 215 -17.22 20.53 -8.62
C LEU A 215 -16.23 21.50 -7.95
N GLY A 216 -16.70 22.33 -7.02
CA GLY A 216 -15.96 23.45 -6.47
C GLY A 216 -15.75 24.55 -7.50
N ASP A 217 -15.10 25.63 -7.08
CA ASP A 217 -14.64 26.67 -7.98
C ASP A 217 -13.23 26.35 -8.48
N SER A 218 -12.89 26.81 -9.68
CA SER A 218 -11.54 26.64 -10.23
C SER A 218 -10.51 27.35 -9.33
N ALA A 219 -9.59 26.59 -8.74
CA ALA A 219 -8.47 27.15 -8.00
C ALA A 219 -7.37 27.65 -8.94
N HIS A 220 -6.89 28.87 -8.74
CA HIS A 220 -5.74 29.39 -9.47
C HIS A 220 -4.44 28.85 -8.86
N LEU A 221 -3.86 27.80 -9.46
CA LEU A 221 -2.68 27.09 -8.96
C LEU A 221 -1.34 27.80 -9.24
N GLY A 222 -1.36 28.97 -9.88
CA GLY A 222 -0.15 29.72 -10.29
C GLY A 222 0.38 29.31 -11.66
N GLU A 223 1.47 29.94 -12.09
CA GLU A 223 2.13 29.62 -13.36
C GLU A 223 2.90 28.30 -13.26
N MET A 224 2.72 27.41 -14.24
CA MET A 224 3.52 26.19 -14.34
C MET A 224 4.98 26.54 -14.62
N LYS A 225 5.90 25.96 -13.83
CA LYS A 225 7.34 26.15 -13.99
C LYS A 225 8.01 24.87 -14.43
N SER A 226 8.75 24.94 -15.53
CA SER A 226 9.60 23.87 -16.03
C SER A 226 10.98 23.91 -15.35
N ASN A 227 11.56 22.75 -15.05
CA ASN A 227 12.96 22.64 -14.62
C ASN A 227 13.96 22.64 -15.80
N PHE A 228 13.46 22.71 -17.04
CA PHE A 228 14.23 22.84 -18.27
C PHE A 228 13.82 24.09 -19.05
N THR A 229 14.78 24.75 -19.69
CA THR A 229 14.49 25.67 -20.80
C THR A 229 14.22 24.86 -22.08
N PRO A 230 13.42 25.37 -23.05
CA PRO A 230 13.22 24.70 -24.32
C PRO A 230 14.53 24.39 -25.07
N GLU A 231 15.48 25.33 -25.05
CA GLU A 231 16.79 25.19 -25.66
C GLU A 231 17.63 24.15 -24.93
N GLY A 232 17.60 24.16 -23.59
CA GLY A 232 18.31 23.19 -22.76
C GLY A 232 17.81 21.76 -22.97
N TYR A 233 16.50 21.58 -23.16
CA TYR A 233 15.94 20.25 -23.42
C TYR A 233 16.34 19.75 -24.81
N ARG A 234 16.29 20.60 -25.84
CA ARG A 234 16.75 20.24 -27.21
C ARG A 234 18.22 19.85 -27.21
N ALA A 235 19.06 20.58 -26.48
CA ALA A 235 20.48 20.25 -26.34
C ALA A 235 20.70 18.89 -25.66
N ALA A 236 19.92 18.57 -24.61
CA ALA A 236 19.97 17.26 -23.97
C ALA A 236 19.56 16.12 -24.92
N VAL A 237 18.55 16.34 -25.76
CA VAL A 237 18.10 15.37 -26.77
C VAL A 237 19.17 15.15 -27.85
N GLU A 238 19.80 16.20 -28.37
CA GLU A 238 20.89 16.03 -29.35
C GLU A 238 22.09 15.29 -28.74
N LYS A 239 22.42 15.58 -27.47
CA LYS A 239 23.46 14.83 -26.75
C LYS A 239 23.12 13.34 -26.63
N ALA A 240 21.86 12.99 -26.34
CA ALA A 240 21.42 11.59 -26.31
C ALA A 240 21.54 10.92 -27.70
N LYS A 241 21.18 11.62 -28.78
CA LYS A 241 21.37 11.12 -30.15
C LYS A 241 22.84 10.90 -30.50
N ASP A 242 23.73 11.75 -30.03
CA ASP A 242 25.17 11.56 -30.24
C ASP A 242 25.67 10.28 -29.56
N TYR A 243 25.21 9.99 -28.34
CA TYR A 243 25.48 8.71 -27.67
C TYR A 243 24.92 7.50 -28.45
N ILE A 244 23.73 7.62 -29.05
CA ILE A 244 23.17 6.57 -29.91
C ILE A 244 24.05 6.34 -31.15
N ARG A 245 24.48 7.42 -31.83
CA ARG A 245 25.35 7.33 -33.02
C ARG A 245 26.73 6.76 -32.69
N ALA A 246 27.23 7.02 -31.49
CA ALA A 246 28.48 6.46 -31.00
C ALA A 246 28.38 4.98 -30.60
N GLY A 247 27.15 4.46 -30.43
CA GLY A 247 26.89 3.07 -30.03
C GLY A 247 26.85 2.85 -28.51
N ASP A 248 26.74 3.91 -27.71
CA ASP A 248 26.71 3.81 -26.24
C ASP A 248 25.34 3.32 -25.72
N ILE A 249 24.25 3.72 -26.37
CA ILE A 249 22.85 3.38 -26.00
C ILE A 249 21.97 3.20 -27.25
N PHE A 250 20.77 2.62 -27.10
CA PHE A 250 19.80 2.46 -28.19
C PHE A 250 18.70 3.54 -28.22
N GLN A 251 18.28 4.04 -27.06
CA GLN A 251 17.19 5.01 -26.89
C GLN A 251 17.44 5.88 -25.66
#